data_AF-A0AAD7SGJ2-F1
#
_entry.id   AF-A0AAD7SGJ2-F1
#
_cell.length_a   1.000
_cell.length_b   1.000
_cell.length_c   1.000
_cell.angle_alpha   90.00
_cell.angle_beta   90.00
_cell.angle_gamma   90.00
#
_symmetry.space_group_name_H-M   'P 1'
#
loop_
_entity.id
_entity.type
_entity.pdbx_description
1 polymer ?
#
loop_
_entity_poly.entity_id
_entity_poly.type
_entity_poly.pdbx_seq_one_letter_code
_entity_poly.pdbx_strand_id
1 'polypeptide(L)'
;MFEDSHYYYEQSCGGDYLDAYPSDDFPFMPKGWGDRISSLVVSKFCSLTVWERSRKRGSRRKFTSGIQYRLKDVTQGLFSTWDNDISAYYCEC
;
A
#
# COMPACT_ATOMS: atom_id res chain seq x y z
N MET A 1 6.02 3.44 -0.83
CA MET A 1 5.19 2.69 0.14
C MET A 1 6.04 2.47 1.38
N PHE A 2 5.50 2.61 2.58
CA PHE A 2 6.30 2.68 3.81
C PHE A 2 5.84 1.64 4.84
N GLU A 3 6.80 1.11 5.60
CA GLU A 3 6.50 0.09 6.61
C GLU A 3 5.93 0.64 7.90
N ASP A 4 6.29 1.86 8.30
CA ASP A 4 5.90 2.41 9.60
C ASP A 4 4.90 3.56 9.47
N SER A 5 3.74 3.36 10.09
CA SER A 5 2.71 4.36 10.30
C SER A 5 2.60 4.65 11.78
N HIS A 6 2.32 5.91 12.13
CA HIS A 6 2.29 6.34 13.51
C HIS A 6 0.89 6.79 13.92
N TYR A 7 0.65 6.94 15.23
CA TYR A 7 -0.60 7.52 15.71
C TYR A 7 -0.75 8.98 15.25
N TYR A 8 0.33 9.77 15.38
CA TYR A 8 0.45 11.12 14.85
C TYR A 8 0.81 11.08 13.36
N TYR A 9 -0.02 11.68 12.50
CA TYR A 9 0.13 11.59 11.04
C TYR A 9 1.44 12.17 10.53
N GLU A 10 1.95 13.23 11.15
CA GLU A 10 3.25 13.84 10.81
C GLU A 10 4.47 12.93 11.06
N GLN A 11 4.29 11.83 11.82
CA GLN A 11 5.32 10.84 12.10
C GLN A 11 5.10 9.54 11.32
N SER A 12 4.07 9.48 10.46
CA SER A 12 3.88 8.36 9.52
C SER A 12 4.81 8.46 8.31
N CYS A 13 4.77 7.44 7.45
CA CYS A 13 5.63 7.32 6.27
C CYS A 13 7.11 7.25 6.67
N GLY A 14 7.39 6.54 7.76
CA GLY A 14 8.73 6.26 8.26
C GLY A 14 9.18 4.82 7.97
N GLY A 15 10.32 4.45 8.55
CA GLY A 15 10.93 3.14 8.39
C GLY A 15 11.52 2.92 6.99
N ASP A 16 11.75 1.66 6.65
CA ASP A 16 12.08 1.25 5.28
C ASP A 16 10.94 1.63 4.32
N TYR A 17 11.31 1.82 3.05
CA TYR A 17 10.35 2.09 1.99
C TYR A 17 10.60 1.26 0.73
N LEU A 18 9.50 1.02 0.01
CA LEU A 18 9.46 0.39 -1.30
C LEU A 18 8.88 1.37 -2.31
N ASP A 19 9.68 1.76 -3.29
CA ASP A 19 9.22 2.55 -4.44
C ASP A 19 8.45 1.67 -5.42
N ALA A 20 7.36 2.23 -5.96
CA ALA A 20 6.62 1.67 -7.08
C ALA A 20 6.73 2.65 -8.26
N TYR A 21 7.34 2.19 -9.35
CA TYR A 21 7.55 2.98 -10.56
C TYR A 21 6.36 2.89 -11.52
N PRO A 22 6.22 3.84 -12.45
CA PRO A 22 5.17 3.78 -13.46
C PRO A 22 5.19 2.46 -14.23
N SER A 23 4.01 1.86 -14.45
CA SER A 23 3.82 0.56 -15.11
C SER A 23 4.36 -0.65 -14.34
N ASP A 24 4.83 -0.49 -13.10
CA ASP A 24 5.18 -1.62 -12.26
C ASP A 24 3.96 -2.49 -12.01
N ASP A 25 4.07 -3.75 -12.43
CA ASP A 25 3.09 -4.80 -12.23
C ASP A 25 3.72 -5.95 -11.44
N PHE A 26 3.50 -5.94 -10.13
CA PHE A 26 4.04 -6.92 -9.21
C PHE A 26 2.94 -7.85 -8.70
N PRO A 27 2.79 -9.05 -9.30
CA PRO A 27 1.88 -10.06 -8.78
C PRO A 27 2.38 -10.67 -7.47
N PHE A 28 3.62 -10.44 -7.07
CA PHE A 28 4.19 -10.82 -5.79
C PHE A 28 4.99 -9.65 -5.24
N MET A 29 4.88 -9.38 -3.94
CA MET A 29 5.75 -8.41 -3.29
C MET A 29 7.23 -8.83 -3.40
N PRO A 30 8.16 -7.86 -3.51
CA PRO A 30 9.58 -8.12 -3.33
C PRO A 30 9.85 -8.84 -2.01
N LYS A 31 10.93 -9.61 -1.95
CA LYS A 31 11.28 -10.42 -0.77
C LYS A 31 11.37 -9.52 0.47
N GLY A 32 10.64 -9.88 1.53
CA GLY A 32 10.61 -9.14 2.81
C GLY A 32 9.62 -7.98 2.87
N TRP A 33 8.77 -7.81 1.85
CA TRP A 33 7.77 -6.73 1.77
C TRP A 33 6.31 -7.18 1.78
N GLY A 34 6.05 -8.48 1.66
CA GLY A 34 4.70 -9.02 1.83
C GLY A 34 4.16 -8.62 3.20
N ASP A 35 2.95 -8.06 3.23
CA ASP A 35 2.19 -7.82 4.46
C ASP A 35 2.94 -6.90 5.46
N ARG A 36 3.71 -5.92 4.93
CA ARG A 36 4.54 -4.99 5.73
C ARG A 36 4.20 -3.52 5.54
N ILE A 37 3.44 -3.18 4.51
CA ILE A 37 3.13 -1.78 4.19
C ILE A 37 2.02 -1.27 5.12
N SER A 38 2.28 -0.16 5.82
CA SER A 38 1.32 0.48 6.74
C SER A 38 0.98 1.93 6.38
N SER A 39 1.72 2.56 5.45
CA SER A 39 1.36 3.87 4.89
C SER A 39 1.80 4.06 3.43
N LEU A 40 1.13 4.97 2.71
CA LEU A 40 1.34 5.18 1.27
C LEU A 40 1.47 6.66 0.94
N VAL A 41 2.34 6.96 -0.02
CA VAL A 41 2.37 8.22 -0.74
C VAL A 41 2.23 7.89 -2.22
N VAL A 42 1.21 8.45 -2.86
CA VAL A 42 0.96 8.29 -4.30
C VAL A 42 1.14 9.64 -4.97
N SER A 43 2.05 9.70 -5.93
CA SER A 43 2.36 10.91 -6.68
C SER A 43 1.14 11.47 -7.43
N LYS A 44 1.19 12.77 -7.73
CA LYS A 44 0.16 13.43 -8.56
C LYS A 44 0.02 12.70 -9.90
N PHE A 45 -1.23 12.59 -10.37
CA PHE A 45 -1.60 11.89 -11.62
C PHE A 45 -1.34 10.38 -11.64
N CYS A 46 -0.78 9.82 -10.57
CA CYS A 46 -0.61 8.38 -10.42
C CYS A 46 -1.75 7.76 -9.59
N SER A 47 -1.86 6.44 -9.74
CA SER A 47 -2.70 5.60 -8.91
C SER A 47 -2.02 4.27 -8.64
N LEU A 48 -2.22 3.76 -7.42
CA LEU A 48 -1.68 2.48 -6.97
C LEU A 48 -2.85 1.54 -6.70
N THR A 49 -2.97 0.48 -7.48
CA THR A 49 -3.90 -0.60 -7.20
C THR A 49 -3.18 -1.68 -6.42
N VAL A 50 -3.78 -2.14 -5.32
CA VAL A 50 -3.20 -3.16 -4.44
C VAL A 50 -4.17 -4.31 -4.21
N TRP A 51 -3.63 -5.47 -3.87
CA TRP A 51 -4.38 -6.68 -3.56
C TRP A 51 -3.91 -7.31 -2.26
N GLU A 52 -4.86 -7.87 -1.52
CA GLU A 52 -4.67 -8.62 -0.28
C GLU A 52 -3.80 -9.87 -0.49
N ARG A 53 -3.90 -10.50 -1.66
CA ARG A 53 -3.24 -11.77 -1.92
C ARG A 53 -2.37 -11.67 -3.15
N SER A 54 -1.25 -12.40 -3.07
CA SER A 54 -0.37 -12.66 -4.20
C SER A 54 -1.15 -13.17 -5.42
N ARG A 55 -0.55 -12.94 -6.60
CA ARG A 55 -1.14 -13.15 -7.92
C ARG A 55 -2.38 -12.29 -8.17
N LYS A 56 -2.47 -11.12 -7.53
CA LYS A 56 -3.57 -10.15 -7.67
C LYS A 56 -4.95 -10.74 -7.34
N ARG A 57 -5.04 -11.46 -6.22
CA ARG A 57 -6.27 -12.14 -5.78
C ARG A 57 -6.83 -11.48 -4.52
N GLY A 58 -8.04 -11.88 -4.14
CA GLY A 58 -8.69 -11.42 -2.92
C GLY A 58 -9.22 -9.99 -3.05
N SER A 59 -9.25 -9.29 -1.93
CA SER A 59 -9.68 -7.90 -1.85
C SER A 59 -8.78 -7.00 -2.70
N ARG A 60 -9.36 -5.99 -3.35
CA ARG A 60 -8.64 -5.03 -4.20
C ARG A 60 -9.01 -3.60 -3.81
N ARG A 61 -8.02 -2.71 -3.78
CA ARG A 61 -8.24 -1.27 -3.57
C ARG A 61 -7.37 -0.44 -4.51
N LYS A 62 -7.90 0.69 -4.98
CA LYS A 62 -7.17 1.69 -5.76
C LYS A 62 -6.98 2.93 -4.90
N PHE A 63 -5.73 3.32 -4.69
CA PHE A 63 -5.34 4.58 -4.07
C PHE A 63 -4.99 5.58 -5.17
N THR A 64 -5.61 6.74 -5.15
CA THR A 64 -5.28 7.87 -6.04
C THR A 64 -4.20 8.75 -5.40
N SER A 65 -3.72 9.74 -6.15
CA SER A 65 -2.75 10.72 -5.65
C SER A 65 -3.09 11.27 -4.27
N GLY A 66 -2.10 11.34 -3.40
CA GLY A 66 -2.25 11.80 -2.02
C GLY A 66 -1.44 10.96 -1.04
N ILE A 67 -1.61 11.26 0.24
CA ILE A 67 -0.96 10.53 1.34
C ILE A 67 -2.03 9.76 2.09
N GLN A 68 -1.81 8.45 2.25
CA GLN A 68 -2.54 7.62 3.19
C GLN A 68 -1.62 7.39 4.39
N TYR A 69 -1.75 8.24 5.41
CA TYR A 69 -0.87 8.23 6.58
C TYR A 69 -0.91 6.92 7.36
N ARG A 70 -2.04 6.23 7.36
CA ARG A 70 -2.28 4.99 8.11
C ARG A 70 -3.21 4.08 7.32
N LEU A 71 -2.76 2.88 7.00
CA LEU A 71 -3.61 1.88 6.33
C LEU A 71 -4.56 1.18 7.31
N LYS A 72 -4.27 1.19 8.62
CA LYS A 72 -5.22 0.78 9.67
C LYS A 72 -6.53 1.57 9.72
N ASP A 73 -6.58 2.76 9.14
CA ASP A 73 -7.83 3.54 9.06
C ASP A 73 -8.60 3.23 7.76
N VAL A 74 -8.03 2.39 6.89
CA VAL A 74 -8.57 2.03 5.59
C VAL A 74 -9.18 0.64 5.68
N THR A 75 -10.50 0.59 5.76
CA THR A 75 -11.23 -0.68 5.92
C THR A 75 -11.09 -1.60 4.71
N GLN A 76 -11.09 -2.89 5.00
CA GLN A 76 -11.05 -4.01 4.07
C GLN A 76 -12.16 -5.00 4.42
N GLY A 77 -13.41 -4.56 4.28
CA GLY A 77 -14.55 -5.32 4.80
C GLY A 77 -14.87 -4.95 6.24
N LEU A 78 -15.50 -5.87 6.98
CA LEU A 78 -16.15 -5.56 8.26
C LEU A 78 -15.20 -5.54 9.47
N PHE A 79 -14.15 -6.36 9.47
CA PHE A 79 -13.28 -6.57 10.63
C PHE A 79 -11.78 -6.45 10.33
N SER A 80 -11.40 -6.06 9.11
CA SER A 80 -9.99 -5.92 8.71
C SER A 80 -9.73 -4.60 8.01
N THR A 81 -8.45 -4.29 7.87
CA THR A 81 -7.94 -3.03 7.32
C THR A 81 -6.78 -3.35 6.40
N TRP A 82 -6.39 -2.41 5.54
CA TRP A 82 -5.27 -2.58 4.62
C TRP A 82 -3.88 -2.50 5.29
N ASP A 83 -3.82 -2.30 6.61
CA ASP A 83 -2.57 -2.28 7.37
C ASP A 83 -1.88 -3.63 7.28
N ASN A 84 -0.65 -3.65 6.77
CA ASN A 84 0.16 -4.86 6.69
C ASN A 84 -0.55 -6.00 5.94
N ASP A 85 -1.34 -5.69 4.91
CA ASP A 85 -2.13 -6.70 4.18
C ASP A 85 -1.92 -6.62 2.65
N ILE A 86 -0.98 -5.80 2.18
CA ILE A 86 -0.67 -5.66 0.75
C ILE A 86 0.31 -6.75 0.33
N SER A 87 -0.11 -7.58 -0.63
CA SER A 87 0.68 -8.71 -1.14
C SER A 87 0.88 -8.70 -2.66
N ALA A 88 0.30 -7.74 -3.38
CA ALA A 88 0.57 -7.45 -4.78
C ALA A 88 0.16 -6.01 -5.12
N TYR A 89 0.77 -5.42 -6.15
CA TYR A 89 0.42 -4.06 -6.59
C TYR A 89 0.60 -3.84 -8.09
N TYR A 90 -0.04 -2.78 -8.57
CA TYR A 90 0.08 -2.25 -9.92
C TYR A 90 0.06 -0.72 -9.85
N CYS A 91 1.07 -0.08 -10.41
CA CYS A 91 1.20 1.38 -10.45
C CYS A 91 0.91 1.91 -11.86
N GLU A 92 0.02 2.89 -11.93
CA GLU A 92 -0.41 3.53 -13.18
C GLU A 92 -0.26 5.04 -13.03
N CYS A 93 0.51 5.64 -13.93
CA CYS A 93 0.68 7.07 -14.18
C CYS A 93 0.60 7.23 -15.72
#